data_AF-A0A9N9AY16-F1
#
_entry.id   AF-A0A9N9AY16-F1
#
_cell.length_a   1.000
_cell.length_b   1.000
_cell.length_c   1.000
_cell.angle_alpha   90.00
_cell.angle_beta   90.00
_cell.angle_gamma   90.00
#
_symmetry.space_group_name_H-M   'P 1'
#
loop_
_entity.id
_entity.type
_entity.pdbx_description
1 polymer ?
#
loop_
_entity_poly.entity_id
_entity_poly.type
_entity_poly.pdbx_seq_one_letter_code
_entity_poly.pdbx_strand_id
1 'polypeptide(L)'
;MENKPAHLEPKLEINEYYNQKSLKEKKNRQIKKANAEEEKTSHNSTHSMPTHLKRTKSRSYLKTEDEDDDSQDDNYHQDKKTKQEVTMQKKKPQLWTKEEDAMLLELIHKHGFKASIIRDEMGRKRGLSSYISRWEVLKKKALI
;
A
#
# COMPACT_ATOMS: atom_id res chain seq x y z
N MET A 1 -4.40 -33.27 -46.90
CA MET A 1 -4.67 -33.10 -45.46
C MET A 1 -3.41 -32.52 -44.84
N GLU A 2 -3.34 -31.19 -44.74
CA GLU A 2 -2.16 -30.50 -44.22
C GLU A 2 -2.25 -30.42 -42.69
N ASN A 3 -1.32 -31.10 -42.02
CA ASN A 3 -1.13 -31.01 -40.58
C ASN A 3 -0.48 -29.67 -40.24
N LYS A 4 -1.23 -28.75 -39.61
CA LYS A 4 -0.67 -27.55 -38.99
C LYS A 4 0.03 -27.92 -37.68
N PRO A 5 1.34 -27.64 -37.51
CA PRO A 5 2.04 -27.88 -36.25
C PRO A 5 1.52 -26.92 -35.18
N ALA A 6 1.12 -27.49 -34.04
CA ALA A 6 0.71 -26.75 -32.86
C ALA A 6 1.91 -25.97 -32.29
N HIS A 7 1.82 -24.64 -32.36
CA HIS A 7 2.77 -23.70 -31.77
C HIS A 7 2.62 -23.69 -30.23
N LEU A 8 3.19 -24.71 -29.58
CA LEU A 8 3.63 -24.66 -28.19
C LEU A 8 5.08 -24.19 -28.29
N GLU A 9 5.47 -22.97 -27.90
CA GLU A 9 5.68 -22.56 -26.52
C GLU A 9 5.78 -21.03 -26.38
N PRO A 10 5.09 -20.42 -25.40
CA PRO A 10 5.45 -19.11 -24.85
C PRO A 10 5.74 -19.13 -23.33
N LYS A 11 5.78 -20.30 -22.70
CA LYS A 11 5.75 -20.39 -21.21
C LYS A 11 7.11 -20.25 -20.52
N LEU A 12 8.22 -20.53 -21.21
CA LEU A 12 9.56 -20.46 -20.61
C LEU A 12 10.17 -19.03 -20.66
N GLU A 13 9.74 -18.20 -21.60
CA GLU A 13 10.30 -16.85 -21.84
C GLU A 13 9.91 -15.83 -20.75
N ILE A 14 8.75 -16.03 -20.12
CA ILE A 14 8.21 -15.10 -19.12
C ILE A 14 9.01 -15.14 -17.81
N ASN A 15 9.56 -16.31 -17.43
CA ASN A 15 10.30 -16.45 -16.18
C ASN A 15 11.70 -15.82 -16.27
N GLU A 16 12.34 -15.91 -17.44
CA GLU A 16 13.61 -15.22 -17.71
C GLU A 16 13.44 -13.70 -17.69
N TYR A 17 12.33 -13.17 -18.22
CA TYR A 17 12.05 -11.73 -18.21
C TYR A 17 12.01 -11.14 -16.80
N TYR A 18 11.33 -11.80 -15.85
CA TYR A 18 11.25 -11.33 -14.46
C TYR A 18 12.59 -11.45 -13.72
N ASN A 19 13.38 -12.49 -14.00
CA ASN A 19 14.73 -12.63 -13.44
C ASN A 19 15.68 -11.53 -13.95
N GLN A 20 15.62 -11.17 -15.23
CA GLN A 20 16.42 -10.08 -15.79
C GLN A 20 16.07 -8.71 -15.19
N LYS A 21 14.78 -8.43 -14.96
CA LYS A 21 14.34 -7.15 -14.38
C LYS A 21 14.81 -6.99 -12.92
N SER A 22 14.74 -8.06 -12.13
CA SER A 22 15.26 -8.13 -10.75
C SER A 22 16.77 -7.84 -10.69
N LEU A 23 17.55 -8.40 -11.61
CA LEU A 23 19.00 -8.18 -11.69
C LEU A 23 19.35 -6.72 -12.03
N LYS A 24 18.62 -6.10 -12.97
CA LYS A 24 18.84 -4.67 -13.33
C LYS A 24 18.57 -3.73 -12.16
N GLU A 25 17.55 -4.01 -11.34
CA GLU A 25 17.23 -3.18 -10.17
C GLU A 25 18.31 -3.25 -9.07
N LYS A 26 18.87 -4.44 -8.83
CA LYS A 26 19.99 -4.63 -7.88
C LYS A 26 21.24 -3.85 -8.31
N LYS A 27 21.57 -3.87 -9.61
CA LYS A 27 22.73 -3.13 -10.15
C LYS A 27 22.59 -1.62 -9.97
N ASN A 28 21.40 -1.07 -10.19
CA ASN A 28 21.13 0.36 -9.96
C ASN A 28 21.24 0.78 -8.49
N ARG A 29 20.88 -0.09 -7.54
CA ARG A 29 21.07 0.20 -6.10
C ARG A 29 22.54 0.23 -5.70
N GLN A 30 23.37 -0.64 -6.29
CA GLN A 30 24.81 -0.63 -6.06
C GLN A 30 25.49 0.63 -6.60
N ILE A 31 25.12 1.06 -7.82
CA ILE A 31 25.65 2.31 -8.41
C ILE A 31 25.30 3.53 -7.55
N LYS A 32 24.06 3.63 -7.07
CA LYS A 32 23.65 4.71 -6.15
C LYS A 32 24.41 4.68 -4.82
N LYS A 33 24.76 3.51 -4.31
CA LYS A 33 25.52 3.37 -3.07
C LYS A 33 26.98 3.81 -3.25
N ALA A 34 27.62 3.46 -4.37
CA ALA A 34 28.99 3.89 -4.66
C ALA A 34 29.11 5.42 -4.77
N ASN A 35 28.19 6.07 -5.48
CA ASN A 35 28.20 7.53 -5.62
C ASN A 35 27.96 8.28 -4.30
N ALA A 36 27.23 7.69 -3.36
CA ALA A 36 26.99 8.28 -2.03
C ALA A 36 28.20 8.15 -1.08
N GLU A 37 29.16 7.28 -1.38
CA GLU A 37 30.40 7.13 -0.61
C GLU A 37 31.51 8.08 -1.11
N GLU A 38 31.51 8.44 -2.41
CA GLU A 38 32.46 9.43 -2.97
C GLU A 38 32.18 10.88 -2.50
N GLU A 39 30.93 11.25 -2.17
CA GLU A 39 30.63 12.57 -1.61
C GLU A 39 31.08 12.74 -0.14
N LYS A 40 31.43 11.65 0.56
CA LYS A 40 31.82 11.69 1.97
C LYS A 40 33.33 11.88 2.19
N THR A 41 34.16 11.80 1.14
CA THR A 41 35.61 11.97 1.25
C THR A 41 36.11 13.37 0.85
N SER A 42 35.23 14.27 0.39
CA SER A 42 35.62 15.61 -0.09
C SER A 42 35.32 16.77 0.88
N HIS A 43 34.67 16.54 2.04
CA HIS A 43 34.32 17.63 2.96
C HIS A 43 34.97 17.46 4.34
N ASN A 44 36.30 17.63 4.35
CA ASN A 44 36.97 18.19 5.51
C ASN A 44 36.88 19.72 5.42
N SER A 45 36.51 20.35 6.54
CA SER A 45 36.49 21.80 6.77
C SER A 45 35.21 22.53 6.35
N THR A 46 34.26 22.59 7.29
CA THR A 46 33.88 23.85 7.96
C THR A 46 32.86 23.53 9.06
N HIS A 47 33.18 23.93 10.30
CA HIS A 47 32.28 23.85 11.44
C HIS A 47 31.02 24.69 11.17
N SER A 48 29.91 24.04 10.81
CA SER A 48 28.60 24.67 10.78
C SER A 48 27.80 24.22 12.00
N MET A 49 27.49 25.20 12.85
CA MET A 49 26.76 25.01 14.11
C MET A 49 25.37 24.43 13.85
N PRO A 50 24.93 23.43 14.63
CA PRO A 50 23.59 22.87 14.52
C PRO A 50 22.56 23.86 15.08
N THR A 51 21.90 24.60 14.19
CA THR A 51 20.74 25.41 14.58
C THR A 51 19.53 24.49 14.71
N HIS A 52 19.29 24.01 15.93
CA HIS A 52 18.08 23.28 16.29
C HIS A 52 16.86 24.22 16.27
N LEU A 53 16.37 24.60 15.08
CA LEU A 53 15.06 25.22 14.97
C LEU A 53 13.99 24.15 15.18
N LYS A 54 13.62 23.97 16.46
CA LYS A 54 12.37 23.33 16.86
C LYS A 54 11.25 24.13 16.23
N ARG A 55 10.71 23.62 15.13
CA ARG A 55 9.49 24.12 14.48
C ARG A 55 8.31 23.84 15.41
N THR A 56 8.11 24.72 16.39
CA THR A 56 6.89 24.77 17.17
C THR A 56 5.77 25.16 16.21
N LYS A 57 4.85 24.23 15.99
CA LYS A 57 3.65 24.45 15.20
C LYS A 57 2.71 25.30 16.06
N SER A 58 2.92 26.62 16.02
CA SER A 58 2.05 27.61 16.65
C SER A 58 0.67 27.52 16.01
N ARG A 59 -0.21 26.75 16.65
CA ARG A 59 -1.64 26.71 16.38
C ARG A 59 -2.23 27.94 17.06
N SER A 60 -2.17 29.08 16.37
CA SER A 60 -2.83 30.30 16.80
C SER A 60 -4.34 30.07 16.71
N TYR A 61 -4.97 29.82 17.86
CA TYR A 61 -6.41 29.92 17.99
C TYR A 61 -6.76 31.40 17.94
N LEU A 62 -7.43 31.82 16.86
CA LEU A 62 -8.21 33.07 16.88
C LEU A 62 -9.28 32.89 17.97
N LYS A 63 -9.15 33.69 19.01
CA LYS A 63 -10.14 33.87 20.06
C LYS A 63 -10.98 35.06 19.62
N THR A 64 -12.18 34.80 19.11
CA THR A 64 -13.22 35.81 18.93
C THR A 64 -13.79 36.11 20.30
N GLU A 65 -13.59 37.34 20.75
CA GLU A 65 -14.22 37.92 21.92
C GLU A 65 -15.54 38.52 21.44
N ASP A 66 -16.62 37.76 21.57
CA ASP A 66 -17.97 38.28 21.41
C ASP A 66 -18.66 38.16 22.76
N GLU A 67 -18.72 39.33 23.39
CA GLU A 67 -19.85 39.97 24.08
C GLU A 67 -20.65 39.15 25.11
N ASP A 68 -20.66 39.72 26.32
CA ASP A 68 -21.44 39.36 27.48
C ASP A 68 -22.95 39.44 27.18
N ASP A 69 -23.62 38.29 27.08
CA ASP A 69 -25.09 38.22 27.18
C ASP A 69 -25.48 37.36 28.39
N ASP A 70 -25.94 38.09 29.40
CA ASP A 70 -26.31 37.66 30.74
C ASP A 70 -27.73 37.07 30.68
N SER A 71 -27.87 35.81 30.24
CA SER A 71 -29.16 35.10 30.26
C SER A 71 -29.12 33.92 31.21
N GLN A 72 -29.65 34.16 32.41
CA GLN A 72 -30.06 33.14 33.38
C GLN A 72 -31.19 32.24 32.85
N ASP A 73 -31.23 31.04 33.42
CA ASP A 73 -32.37 30.12 33.52
C ASP A 73 -32.90 29.45 32.23
N ASP A 74 -32.56 28.18 32.04
CA ASP A 74 -33.35 27.09 32.64
C ASP A 74 -32.96 25.72 32.05
N ASN A 75 -33.00 24.71 32.92
CA ASN A 75 -33.17 23.30 32.55
C ASN A 75 -31.96 22.60 31.88
N TYR A 76 -30.93 22.37 32.69
CA TYR A 76 -29.88 21.38 32.44
C TYR A 76 -30.47 19.96 32.47
N HIS A 77 -31.19 19.56 31.42
CA HIS A 77 -31.53 18.17 31.20
C HIS A 77 -30.23 17.38 31.08
N GLN A 78 -29.92 16.63 32.15
CA GLN A 78 -29.00 15.50 32.12
C GLN A 78 -29.60 14.45 31.17
N ASP A 79 -29.47 14.70 29.87
CA ASP A 79 -29.54 13.68 28.85
C ASP A 79 -28.35 12.76 29.10
N LYS A 80 -28.58 11.80 30.01
CA LYS A 80 -27.85 10.54 30.10
C LYS A 80 -28.01 9.86 28.75
N LYS A 81 -27.25 10.32 27.76
CA LYS A 81 -26.99 9.62 26.50
C LYS A 81 -26.47 8.26 26.89
N THR A 82 -27.40 7.31 26.97
CA THR A 82 -27.12 5.90 27.09
C THR A 82 -26.20 5.60 25.92
N LYS A 83 -24.90 5.48 26.20
CA LYS A 83 -23.91 5.00 25.24
C LYS A 83 -24.37 3.59 24.90
N GLN A 84 -25.26 3.47 23.93
CA GLN A 84 -25.53 2.20 23.29
C GLN A 84 -24.17 1.76 22.75
N GLU A 85 -23.56 0.84 23.49
CA GLU A 85 -22.41 0.07 23.06
C GLU A 85 -22.87 -0.66 21.80
N VAL A 86 -22.71 0.00 20.66
CA VAL A 86 -22.89 -0.64 19.37
C VAL A 86 -21.74 -1.62 19.27
N THR A 87 -21.96 -2.82 19.79
CA THR A 87 -21.06 -3.95 19.64
C THR A 87 -21.03 -4.27 18.16
N MET A 88 -20.12 -3.62 17.44
CA MET A 88 -19.92 -3.85 16.01
C MET A 88 -19.47 -5.29 15.85
N GLN A 89 -20.41 -6.16 15.50
CA GLN A 89 -20.12 -7.56 15.22
C GLN A 89 -19.13 -7.59 14.05
N LYS A 90 -17.87 -7.94 14.35
CA LYS A 90 -16.82 -8.03 13.34
C LYS A 90 -17.20 -9.14 12.36
N LYS A 91 -17.44 -8.78 11.11
CA LYS A 91 -17.72 -9.74 10.04
C LYS A 91 -16.51 -10.68 9.91
N LYS A 92 -16.77 -11.99 9.82
CA LYS A 92 -15.73 -12.99 9.62
C LYS A 92 -15.01 -12.70 8.28
N PRO A 93 -13.67 -12.79 8.22
CA PRO A 93 -12.94 -12.56 6.99
C PRO A 93 -13.31 -13.62 5.94
N GLN A 94 -13.48 -13.19 4.69
CA GLN A 94 -13.85 -14.07 3.60
C GLN A 94 -12.63 -14.88 3.13
N LEU A 95 -12.73 -16.21 3.18
CA LEU A 95 -11.67 -17.13 2.74
C LEU A 95 -11.51 -17.09 1.21
N TRP A 96 -10.28 -17.33 0.73
CA TRP A 96 -9.97 -17.44 -0.70
C TRP A 96 -10.21 -18.87 -1.17
N THR A 97 -11.01 -19.01 -2.22
CA THR A 97 -11.28 -20.29 -2.89
C THR A 97 -10.19 -20.60 -3.93
N LYS A 98 -10.05 -21.88 -4.29
CA LYS A 98 -9.10 -22.30 -5.33
C LYS A 98 -9.44 -21.71 -6.71
N GLU A 99 -10.73 -21.56 -6.99
CA GLU A 99 -11.24 -20.91 -8.23
C GLU A 99 -10.83 -19.44 -8.29
N GLU A 100 -10.96 -18.71 -7.17
CA GLU A 100 -10.50 -17.32 -7.07
C GLU A 100 -8.98 -17.21 -7.24
N ASP A 101 -8.20 -18.17 -6.72
CA ASP A 101 -6.75 -18.19 -6.94
C ASP A 101 -6.40 -18.42 -8.42
N ALA A 102 -7.11 -19.34 -9.09
CA ALA A 102 -6.90 -19.60 -10.52
C ALA A 102 -7.23 -18.35 -11.36
N MET A 103 -8.35 -17.69 -11.09
CA MET A 103 -8.69 -16.42 -11.73
C MET A 103 -7.65 -15.33 -11.43
N LEU A 104 -7.20 -15.20 -10.18
CA LEU A 104 -6.18 -14.23 -9.81
C LEU A 104 -4.90 -14.42 -10.63
N LEU A 105 -4.45 -15.67 -10.77
CA LEU A 105 -3.27 -16.01 -11.56
C LEU A 105 -3.47 -15.72 -13.05
N GLU A 106 -4.63 -16.06 -13.60
CA GLU A 106 -4.98 -15.78 -15.00
C GLU A 106 -4.97 -14.27 -15.28
N LEU A 107 -5.56 -13.47 -14.40
CA LEU A 107 -5.61 -12.01 -14.55
C LEU A 107 -4.23 -11.37 -14.39
N ILE A 108 -3.41 -11.87 -13.46
CA ILE A 108 -2.02 -11.44 -13.33
C ILE A 108 -1.22 -11.79 -14.59
N HIS A 109 -1.49 -12.95 -15.19
CA HIS A 109 -0.86 -13.35 -16.44
C HIS A 109 -1.27 -12.43 -17.60
N LYS A 110 -2.55 -12.05 -17.71
CA LYS A 110 -3.07 -11.17 -18.77
C LYS A 110 -2.64 -9.70 -18.63
N HIS A 111 -2.72 -9.13 -17.42
CA HIS A 111 -2.58 -7.68 -17.20
C HIS A 111 -1.35 -7.27 -16.37
N GLY A 112 -0.58 -8.25 -15.88
CA GLY A 112 0.42 -8.05 -14.83
C GLY A 112 -0.21 -7.89 -13.45
N PHE A 113 0.62 -7.62 -12.44
CA PHE A 113 0.14 -7.42 -11.07
C PHE A 113 -0.40 -5.99 -10.87
N LYS A 114 -1.61 -5.72 -11.40
CA LYS A 114 -2.33 -4.46 -11.25
C LYS A 114 -3.62 -4.69 -10.46
N ALA A 115 -3.54 -4.59 -9.12
CA ALA A 115 -4.63 -4.96 -8.21
C ALA A 115 -5.98 -4.26 -8.51
N SER A 116 -5.96 -3.02 -8.99
CA SER A 116 -7.17 -2.29 -9.36
C SER A 116 -7.91 -2.94 -10.53
N ILE A 117 -7.21 -3.27 -11.61
CA ILE A 117 -7.80 -3.94 -12.80
C ILE A 117 -8.30 -5.33 -12.42
N ILE A 118 -7.50 -6.08 -11.68
CA ILE A 118 -7.86 -7.43 -11.22
C ILE A 118 -9.15 -7.38 -10.39
N ARG A 119 -9.28 -6.41 -9.48
CA ARG A 119 -10.49 -6.22 -8.67
C ARG A 119 -11.71 -5.95 -9.55
N ASP A 120 -11.56 -5.06 -10.52
CA ASP A 120 -12.64 -4.64 -11.39
C ASP A 120 -13.12 -5.80 -12.29
N GLU A 121 -12.19 -6.63 -12.79
CA GLU A 121 -12.53 -7.83 -13.59
C GLU A 121 -13.11 -8.98 -12.76
N MET A 122 -12.66 -9.19 -11.52
CA MET A 122 -13.21 -10.25 -10.67
C MET A 122 -14.63 -9.94 -10.17
N GLY A 123 -15.11 -8.70 -10.29
CA GLY A 123 -16.45 -8.27 -9.87
C GLY A 123 -16.72 -8.37 -8.36
N ARG A 124 -15.73 -8.74 -7.54
CA ARG A 124 -15.88 -8.90 -6.09
C ARG A 124 -15.33 -7.68 -5.35
N LYS A 125 -16.09 -7.20 -4.36
CA LYS A 125 -15.70 -6.08 -3.47
C LYS A 125 -14.71 -6.50 -2.38
N ARG A 126 -13.68 -7.31 -2.71
CA ARG A 126 -12.55 -7.50 -1.78
C ARG A 126 -11.71 -6.22 -1.78
N GLY A 127 -11.11 -5.90 -0.63
CA GLY A 127 -10.18 -4.77 -0.55
C GLY A 127 -8.93 -5.03 -1.40
N LEU A 128 -8.35 -3.98 -2.01
CA LEU A 128 -7.12 -4.07 -2.82
C LEU A 128 -5.98 -4.79 -2.09
N SER A 129 -5.83 -4.51 -0.80
CA SER A 129 -4.84 -5.17 0.06
C SER A 129 -5.01 -6.69 0.14
N SER A 130 -6.24 -7.19 0.02
CA SER A 130 -6.52 -8.64 0.03
C SER A 130 -5.88 -9.35 -1.16
N TYR A 131 -5.92 -8.73 -2.35
CA TYR A 131 -5.28 -9.26 -3.57
C TYR A 131 -3.76 -9.26 -3.45
N ILE A 132 -3.17 -8.21 -2.86
CA ILE A 132 -1.73 -8.10 -2.62
C ILE A 132 -1.26 -9.18 -1.66
N SER A 133 -1.88 -9.28 -0.48
CA SER A 133 -1.53 -10.32 0.48
C SER A 133 -1.74 -11.72 -0.09
N ARG A 134 -2.80 -11.93 -0.87
CA ARG A 134 -3.03 -13.25 -1.49
C ARG A 134 -1.97 -13.60 -2.52
N TRP A 135 -1.59 -12.65 -3.37
CA TRP A 135 -0.55 -12.86 -4.36
C TRP A 135 0.79 -13.22 -3.73
N GLU A 136 1.18 -12.56 -2.63
CA GLU A 136 2.39 -12.92 -1.89
C GLU A 136 2.36 -14.34 -1.34
N VAL A 137 1.20 -14.80 -0.85
CA VAL A 137 1.02 -16.18 -0.38
C VAL A 137 1.14 -17.17 -1.53
N LEU A 138 0.54 -16.90 -2.69
CA LEU A 138 0.64 -17.77 -3.87
C LEU A 138 2.08 -17.83 -4.40
N LYS A 139 2.78 -16.69 -4.43
CA LYS A 139 4.18 -16.62 -4.83
C LYS A 139 5.07 -17.49 -3.95
N LYS A 140 4.88 -17.45 -2.63
CA LYS A 140 5.61 -18.29 -1.68
C LYS A 140 5.30 -19.78 -1.88
N LYS A 141 4.06 -20.13 -2.19
CA LYS A 141 3.64 -21.53 -2.43
C LYS A 141 4.21 -22.11 -3.72
N ALA A 142 4.36 -21.30 -4.78
CA ALA A 142 4.91 -21.74 -6.06
C ALA A 142 6.44 -21.83 -6.08
N LEU A 143 7.12 -21.24 -5.08
CA LEU A 143 8.57 -21.28 -4.92
C LEU A 143 9.07 -22.50 -4.12
N ILE A 144 8.15 -23.35 -3.66
CA ILE A 144 8.42 -24.60 -2.94
C ILE A 144 8.11 -25.74 -3.89
#